data_AF-A0A2E3DUK9-F1
#
_entry.id   AF-A0A2E3DUK9-F1
#
_cell.length_a   1.000
_cell.length_b   1.000
_cell.length_c   1.000
_cell.angle_alpha   90.00
_cell.angle_beta   90.00
_cell.angle_gamma   90.00
#
_symmetry.space_group_name_H-M   'P 1'
#
loop_
_entity.id
_entity.type
_entity.pdbx_description
1 polymer ?
#
loop_
_entity_poly.entity_id
_entity_poly.type
_entity_poly.pdbx_seq_one_letter_code
_entity_poly.pdbx_strand_id
1 'polypeptide(L)'
;MTESKEKLIAELVNKGLDGDMDAVNACDDKMTRAKAKAMIVKVKKGIAERPEMPVAANASLSTEGSTNFNPESLSKDDMLAYLVNKGLDGDMDAVNACDDKMTRAKAKAMIVKVKKG
;
A
#
# COMPACT_ATOMS: atom_id res chain seq x y z
N MET A 1 23.49 -16.16 4.13
CA MET A 1 23.97 -15.08 3.24
C MET A 1 22.88 -14.54 2.30
N THR A 2 21.60 -14.83 2.52
CA THR A 2 20.47 -14.39 1.66
C THR A 2 19.76 -13.14 2.19
N GLU A 3 19.68 -12.99 3.52
CA GLU A 3 19.01 -11.85 4.17
C GLU A 3 19.59 -10.48 3.77
N SER A 4 20.92 -10.38 3.61
CA SER A 4 21.57 -9.11 3.24
C SER A 4 21.18 -8.62 1.84
N LYS A 5 20.92 -9.55 0.91
CA LYS A 5 20.50 -9.20 -0.45
C LYS A 5 19.03 -8.76 -0.48
N GLU A 6 18.19 -9.39 0.32
CA GLU A 6 16.77 -9.02 0.44
C GLU A 6 16.60 -7.64 1.06
N LYS A 7 17.40 -7.30 2.08
CA LYS A 7 17.46 -5.93 2.60
C LYS A 7 17.87 -4.91 1.53
N LEU A 8 18.92 -5.22 0.77
CA LEU A 8 19.38 -4.32 -0.30
C LEU A 8 18.30 -4.13 -1.38
N ILE A 9 17.59 -5.20 -1.76
CA ILE A 9 16.47 -5.11 -2.72
C ILE A 9 15.39 -4.17 -2.19
N ALA A 10 14.98 -4.32 -0.93
CA ALA A 10 13.91 -3.51 -0.36
C ALA A 10 14.32 -2.03 -0.21
N GLU A 11 15.58 -1.73 0.14
CA GLU A 11 16.10 -0.36 0.14
C GLU A 11 16.06 0.27 -1.26
N LEU A 12 16.50 -0.46 -2.29
CA LEU A 12 16.48 0.01 -3.67
C LEU A 12 15.06 0.22 -4.19
N VAL A 13 14.13 -0.66 -3.85
CA VAL A 13 12.72 -0.50 -4.23
C VAL A 13 12.15 0.78 -3.65
N ASN A 14 12.43 1.08 -2.37
CA ASN A 14 11.97 2.31 -1.73
C ASN A 14 12.51 3.56 -2.44
N LYS A 15 13.83 3.61 -2.69
CA LYS A 15 14.45 4.71 -3.46
C LYS A 15 13.80 4.90 -4.84
N GLY A 16 13.59 3.81 -5.58
CA GLY A 16 12.95 3.87 -6.89
C GLY A 16 11.46 4.23 -6.88
N LEU A 17 10.76 4.01 -5.75
CA LEU A 17 9.39 4.47 -5.53
C LEU A 17 9.33 5.95 -5.15
N ASP A 18 10.31 6.43 -4.38
CA ASP A 18 10.45 7.84 -4.02
C ASP A 18 10.99 8.71 -5.19
N GLY A 19 11.30 8.09 -6.33
CA GLY A 19 11.69 8.76 -7.58
C GLY A 19 13.17 8.64 -7.94
N ASP A 20 13.99 8.09 -7.05
CA ASP A 20 15.43 7.86 -7.25
C ASP A 20 15.67 6.50 -7.93
N MET A 21 15.43 6.48 -9.24
CA MET A 21 15.64 5.29 -10.08
C MET A 21 17.12 5.06 -10.43
N ASP A 22 17.95 6.10 -10.29
CA ASP A 22 19.39 6.03 -10.52
C ASP A 22 20.07 5.15 -9.47
N ALA A 23 19.65 5.22 -8.19
CA ALA A 23 20.11 4.32 -7.15
C ALA A 23 19.85 2.83 -7.48
N VAL A 24 18.70 2.52 -8.08
CA VAL A 24 18.34 1.15 -8.53
C VAL A 24 19.22 0.70 -9.69
N ASN A 25 19.50 1.61 -10.63
CA ASN A 25 20.34 1.34 -11.80
C ASN A 25 21.83 1.23 -11.45
N ALA A 26 22.28 1.90 -10.38
CA ALA A 26 23.65 1.86 -9.90
C ALA A 26 24.01 0.53 -9.21
N CYS A 27 23.03 -0.31 -8.83
CA CYS A 27 23.31 -1.59 -8.19
C CYS A 27 23.96 -2.60 -9.16
N ASP A 28 25.21 -3.00 -8.89
CA ASP A 28 26.00 -3.94 -9.73
C ASP A 28 25.42 -5.36 -9.82
N ASP A 29 24.71 -5.82 -8.79
CA ASP A 29 24.09 -7.14 -8.77
C ASP A 29 22.85 -7.15 -9.68
N LYS A 30 23.01 -7.79 -10.86
CA LYS A 30 21.95 -7.90 -11.88
C LYS A 30 20.67 -8.56 -11.34
N MET A 31 20.79 -9.51 -10.41
CA MET A 31 19.64 -10.21 -9.83
C MET A 31 18.87 -9.30 -8.88
N THR A 32 19.57 -8.58 -8.01
CA THR A 32 19.01 -7.58 -7.10
C THR A 32 18.34 -6.44 -7.87
N ARG A 33 18.99 -5.94 -8.93
CA ARG A 33 18.43 -4.90 -9.82
C ARG A 33 17.14 -5.35 -10.50
N ALA A 34 17.12 -6.56 -11.07
CA ALA A 34 15.94 -7.09 -11.75
C ALA A 34 14.76 -7.28 -10.79
N LYS A 35 15.02 -7.82 -9.59
CA LYS A 35 14.02 -7.97 -8.53
C LYS A 35 13.48 -6.62 -8.05
N ALA A 36 14.36 -5.65 -7.80
CA ALA A 36 13.96 -4.32 -7.38
C ALA A 36 13.08 -3.61 -8.42
N LYS A 37 13.48 -3.62 -9.70
CA LYS A 37 12.67 -3.06 -10.79
C LYS A 37 11.30 -3.74 -10.92
N ALA A 38 11.26 -5.07 -10.82
CA ALA A 38 10.02 -5.83 -10.88
C ALA A 38 9.08 -5.46 -9.71
N MET A 39 9.63 -5.32 -8.49
CA MET A 39 8.87 -4.85 -7.34
C MET A 39 8.38 -3.41 -7.52
N ILE A 40 9.21 -2.47 -7.98
CA ILE A 40 8.81 -1.09 -8.27
C ILE A 40 7.64 -1.05 -9.27
N VAL A 41 7.70 -1.84 -10.35
CA VAL A 41 6.63 -1.90 -11.35
C VAL A 41 5.37 -2.52 -10.77
N LYS A 42 5.46 -3.58 -9.97
CA LYS A 42 4.28 -4.19 -9.31
C LYS A 42 3.61 -3.20 -8.35
N VAL A 43 4.40 -2.39 -7.67
CA VAL A 43 3.91 -1.33 -6.76
C VAL A 43 3.27 -0.18 -7.52
N LYS A 44 3.96 0.36 -8.54
CA LYS A 44 3.40 1.41 -9.40
C LYS A 44 2.13 0.97 -10.15
N LYS A 45 1.99 -0.33 -10.42
CA LYS A 45 0.83 -0.91 -11.10
C LYS A 45 -0.33 -1.24 -10.14
N GLY A 46 -0.17 -1.03 -8.83
CA GLY A 46 -1.20 -1.31 -7.83
C GLY A 46 -1.52 -2.80 -7.64
N ILE A 47 -0.63 -3.70 -8.10
CA ILE A 47 -0.79 -5.16 -7.99
C ILE A 47 -0.04 -5.69 -6.75
N ALA A 48 0.97 -4.96 -6.28
CA ALA A 48 1.63 -5.21 -5.01
C ALA A 48 1.67 -3.92 -4.21
N GLU A 49 1.54 -3.99 -2.89
CA GLU A 49 1.78 -2.85 -2.02
C GLU A 49 3.29 -2.66 -1.82
N ARG A 50 3.73 -1.41 -1.59
CA ARG A 50 5.14 -1.00 -1.42
C ARG A 50 5.84 -2.01 -0.48
N PRO A 51 6.93 -2.69 -0.89
CA PRO A 51 7.61 -3.60 0.02
C PRO A 51 8.15 -2.80 1.20
N GLU A 52 7.80 -3.26 2.39
CA GLU A 52 8.19 -2.65 3.64
C GLU A 52 9.71 -2.50 3.73
N MET A 53 10.16 -1.33 4.19
CA MET A 53 11.56 -1.04 4.44
C MET A 53 12.15 -2.11 5.36
N PRO A 54 13.36 -2.63 5.07
CA PRO A 54 14.01 -3.57 5.96
C PRO A 54 14.69 -2.79 7.07
N VAL A 55 13.92 -2.27 8.02
CA VAL A 55 14.51 -1.75 9.25
C VAL A 55 15.19 -2.91 9.96
N ALA A 56 16.46 -2.74 10.30
CA ALA A 56 17.18 -3.71 11.12
C ALA A 56 16.41 -3.92 12.42
N ALA A 57 16.14 -5.20 12.73
CA ALA A 57 15.85 -5.73 14.06
C ALA A 57 15.12 -4.79 15.03
N ASN A 58 13.79 -4.78 14.95
CA ASN A 58 12.88 -4.88 16.11
C ASN A 58 11.48 -4.42 15.71
N ALA A 59 10.76 -5.29 15.02
CA ALA A 59 9.32 -5.40 15.21
C ALA A 59 8.97 -6.80 14.75
N SER A 60 8.78 -7.69 15.73
CA SER A 60 7.96 -8.88 15.54
C SER A 60 6.73 -8.47 14.73
N LEU A 61 6.48 -9.12 13.59
CA LEU A 61 5.15 -9.38 13.08
C LEU A 61 5.26 -10.53 12.08
N SER A 62 5.06 -11.71 12.66
CA SER A 62 4.41 -12.85 12.02
C SER A 62 3.14 -12.45 11.26
N THR A 63 2.66 -13.41 10.43
CA THR A 63 1.26 -13.56 9.99
C THR A 63 1.01 -12.92 8.60
N GLU A 64 1.16 -13.64 7.48
CA GLU A 64 0.23 -14.69 7.01
C GLU A 64 -1.19 -14.54 7.58
N GLY A 65 -2.06 -13.80 6.89
CA GLY A 65 -3.49 -13.90 7.10
C GLY A 65 -4.03 -13.16 8.31
N SER A 66 -4.86 -12.16 8.02
CA SER A 66 -5.75 -11.48 8.96
C SER A 66 -5.11 -10.47 9.91
N THR A 67 -5.86 -9.38 10.10
CA THR A 67 -5.83 -8.46 11.26
C THR A 67 -4.59 -7.60 11.45
N ASN A 68 -4.53 -6.46 10.77
CA ASN A 68 -4.85 -5.15 11.36
C ASN A 68 -4.61 -4.05 10.31
N PHE A 69 -5.65 -3.75 9.54
CA PHE A 69 -5.75 -2.46 8.85
C PHE A 69 -5.64 -1.41 9.95
N ASN A 70 -4.52 -0.69 10.01
CA ASN A 70 -4.36 0.40 10.94
C ASN A 70 -4.86 1.67 10.23
N PRO A 71 -6.08 2.17 10.49
CA PRO A 71 -6.65 3.32 9.80
C PRO A 71 -5.94 4.63 10.17
N GLU A 72 -4.98 4.60 11.09
CA GLU A 72 -4.35 5.78 11.67
C GLU A 72 -3.20 6.37 10.83
N SER A 73 -2.78 5.70 9.75
CA SER A 73 -1.78 6.24 8.79
C SER A 73 -2.34 6.50 7.38
N LEU A 74 -3.62 6.26 7.13
CA LEU A 74 -4.25 6.57 5.84
C LEU A 74 -4.69 8.03 5.81
N SER A 75 -4.39 8.74 4.73
CA SER A 75 -4.95 10.07 4.51
C SER A 75 -6.48 9.95 4.50
N LYS A 76 -7.20 11.00 4.93
CA LYS A 76 -8.67 11.03 4.94
C LYS A 76 -9.27 10.68 3.57
N ASP A 77 -8.53 10.97 2.50
CA ASP A 77 -8.91 10.65 1.12
C ASP A 77 -8.77 9.15 0.79
N ASP A 78 -7.77 8.45 1.33
CA ASP A 78 -7.61 7.01 1.10
C ASP A 78 -8.67 6.21 1.84
N MET A 79 -8.97 6.61 3.09
CA MET A 79 -10.06 6.03 3.86
C MET A 79 -11.41 6.26 3.15
N LEU A 80 -11.61 7.45 2.57
CA LEU A 80 -12.79 7.77 1.77
C LEU A 80 -12.91 6.85 0.55
N ALA A 81 -11.84 6.69 -0.23
CA ALA A 81 -11.83 5.84 -1.43
C ALA A 81 -12.15 4.37 -1.08
N TYR A 82 -11.55 3.85 0.00
CA TYR A 82 -11.82 2.51 0.49
C TYR A 82 -13.29 2.30 0.86
N LEU A 83 -13.87 3.23 1.65
CA LEU A 83 -15.27 3.18 2.07
C LEU A 83 -16.23 3.26 0.89
N VAL A 84 -15.93 4.11 -0.11
CA VAL A 84 -16.75 4.22 -1.33
C VAL A 84 -16.77 2.91 -2.10
N ASN A 85 -15.61 2.28 -2.32
CA ASN A 85 -15.54 0.99 -3.01
C ASN A 85 -16.33 -0.09 -2.27
N LYS A 86 -16.16 -0.20 -0.94
CA LYS A 86 -16.93 -1.13 -0.11
C LYS A 86 -18.44 -0.92 -0.23
N GLY A 87 -18.89 0.34 -0.17
CA GLY A 87 -20.32 0.64 -0.31
C GLY A 87 -20.86 0.40 -1.73
N LEU A 88 -20.04 0.52 -2.77
CA LEU A 88 -20.39 0.14 -4.15
C LEU A 88 -20.47 -1.38 -4.33
N ASP A 89 -19.62 -2.13 -3.64
CA ASP A 89 -19.66 -3.60 -3.57
C ASP A 89 -20.83 -4.13 -2.73
N GLY A 90 -21.61 -3.24 -2.10
CA GLY A 90 -22.78 -3.57 -1.29
C GLY A 90 -22.50 -3.74 0.21
N ASP A 91 -21.25 -3.57 0.64
CA ASP A 91 -20.82 -3.61 2.04
C ASP A 91 -21.02 -2.23 2.69
N MET A 92 -22.30 -1.90 2.96
CA MET A 92 -22.69 -0.60 3.55
C MET A 92 -22.44 -0.52 5.06
N ASP A 93 -22.25 -1.66 5.72
CA ASP A 93 -21.91 -1.74 7.14
C ASP A 93 -20.51 -1.18 7.40
N ALA A 94 -19.54 -1.46 6.52
CA ALA A 94 -18.22 -0.84 6.57
C ALA A 94 -18.28 0.70 6.50
N VAL A 95 -19.19 1.25 5.67
CA VAL A 95 -19.39 2.71 5.54
C VAL A 95 -20.01 3.32 6.81
N ASN A 96 -20.93 2.59 7.44
CA ASN A 96 -21.62 3.04 8.65
C ASN A 96 -20.72 2.97 9.90
N ALA A 97 -19.80 1.99 9.94
CA ALA A 97 -18.83 1.79 11.00
C ALA A 97 -17.70 2.84 11.04
N CYS A 98 -17.58 3.70 10.01
CA CYS A 98 -16.64 4.81 10.03
C CYS A 98 -17.05 5.88 11.07
N ASP A 99 -16.19 6.12 12.05
CA ASP A 99 -16.42 7.12 13.11
C ASP A 99 -16.43 8.55 12.58
N ASP A 100 -15.58 8.85 11.59
CA ASP A 100 -15.50 10.18 10.98
C ASP A 100 -16.78 10.50 10.20
N LYS A 101 -17.57 11.43 10.76
CA LYS A 101 -18.84 11.87 10.16
C LYS A 101 -18.65 12.50 8.78
N MET A 102 -17.55 13.20 8.55
CA MET A 102 -17.28 13.90 7.29
C MET A 102 -16.94 12.88 6.18
N THR A 103 -16.04 11.95 6.46
CA THR A 103 -15.65 10.86 5.55
C THR A 103 -16.84 9.98 5.21
N ARG A 104 -17.64 9.58 6.22
CA ARG A 104 -18.88 8.80 6.01
C ARG A 104 -19.90 9.53 5.15
N ALA A 105 -20.13 10.83 5.38
CA ALA A 105 -21.07 11.62 4.58
C ALA A 105 -20.62 11.74 3.13
N LYS A 106 -19.33 12.03 2.91
CA LYS A 106 -18.73 12.06 1.57
C LYS A 106 -18.83 10.71 0.87
N ALA A 107 -18.53 9.61 1.57
CA ALA A 107 -18.59 8.27 1.02
C ALA A 107 -20.00 7.93 0.53
N LYS A 108 -21.01 8.13 1.40
CA LYS A 108 -22.43 7.94 1.05
C LYS A 108 -22.85 8.77 -0.15
N ALA A 109 -22.43 10.04 -0.21
CA ALA A 109 -22.76 10.91 -1.33
C ALA A 109 -22.16 10.39 -2.65
N MET A 110 -20.91 9.95 -2.65
CA MET A 110 -20.26 9.35 -3.82
C MET A 110 -20.94 8.05 -4.26
N ILE A 111 -21.23 7.15 -3.33
CA ILE A 111 -21.93 5.88 -3.61
C ILE A 111 -23.29 6.14 -4.27
N VAL A 112 -24.10 7.05 -3.70
CA VAL A 112 -25.41 7.41 -4.25
C VAL A 112 -25.27 8.06 -5.64
N LYS A 113 -24.26 8.91 -5.84
CA LYS A 113 -24.01 9.56 -7.12
C LYS A 113 -23.65 8.56 -8.22
N VAL A 114 -22.81 7.56 -7.92
CA VAL A 114 -22.44 6.50 -8.86
C VAL A 114 -23.64 5.59 -9.16
N LYS A 115 -24.46 5.27 -8.15
CA LYS A 115 -25.65 4.40 -8.32
C LYS A 115 -26.83 5.08 -9.02
N LYS A 116 -26.91 6.41 -8.93
CA LYS A 116 -27.98 7.23 -9.54
C LYS A 116 -27.60 7.80 -10.91
N GLY A 117 -26.31 7.77 -11.26
CA GLY A 117 -25.79 8.14 -12.57
C GLY A 117 -25.93 7.04 -13.59
#